data_AF-A0A445CFI7-F1
#
_entry.id   AF-A0A445CFI7-F1
#
_cell.length_a   1.000
_cell.length_b   1.000
_cell.length_c   1.000
_cell.angle_alpha   90.00
_cell.angle_beta   90.00
_cell.angle_gamma   90.00
#
_symmetry.space_group_name_H-M   'P 1'
#
loop_
_entity.id
_entity.type
_entity.pdbx_description
1 polymer ?
#
loop_
_entity_poly.entity_id
_entity_poly.type
_entity_poly.pdbx_seq_one_letter_code
_entity_poly.pdbx_strand_id
1 'polypeptide(L)'
;MDANLANAEVGASESNEGTHFDQLDESYKIDGWEDIGKTEFLNIVDVDIKRYHFSDLGVAFDFYNAFAKSKGFSGRKSKTRKHNGII
;
A
#
# COMPACT_ATOMS: atom_id res chain seq x y z
N MET A 1 -40.73 -46.94 -6.77
CA MET A 1 -39.74 -47.48 -5.83
C MET A 1 -38.74 -48.25 -6.67
N ASP A 2 -37.53 -47.81 -6.99
CA ASP A 2 -36.76 -46.63 -6.60
C ASP A 2 -35.76 -46.30 -7.71
N ALA A 3 -35.42 -45.02 -7.81
CA ALA A 3 -34.39 -44.49 -8.70
C ALA A 3 -32.99 -44.76 -8.13
N ASN A 4 -32.01 -45.02 -9.01
CA ASN A 4 -30.59 -44.76 -8.77
C ASN A 4 -29.96 -44.52 -10.14
N LEU A 5 -30.04 -43.29 -10.64
CA LEU A 5 -29.23 -42.11 -10.32
C LEU A 5 -27.88 -42.16 -11.09
N ALA A 6 -27.80 -41.20 -12.00
CA ALA A 6 -26.82 -41.03 -13.06
C ALA A 6 -25.39 -40.83 -12.56
N ASN A 7 -24.45 -41.31 -13.40
CA ASN A 7 -23.06 -40.87 -13.42
C ASN A 7 -22.97 -39.43 -13.94
N ALA A 8 -22.32 -38.56 -13.17
CA ALA A 8 -21.73 -37.26 -13.50
C ALA A 8 -21.36 -36.66 -12.13
N GLU A 9 -20.19 -36.13 -11.80
CA GLU A 9 -19.19 -35.41 -12.57
C GLU A 9 -18.02 -35.13 -11.59
N VAL A 10 -16.82 -34.86 -12.13
CA VAL A 10 -15.89 -33.79 -11.70
C VAL A 10 -15.50 -33.80 -10.21
N GLY A 11 -14.27 -34.13 -9.83
CA GLY A 11 -13.02 -33.55 -10.30
C GLY A 11 -12.10 -33.51 -9.08
N ALA A 12 -10.80 -33.67 -9.30
CA ALA A 12 -9.81 -33.56 -8.23
C ALA A 12 -10.05 -32.23 -7.48
N SER A 13 -10.27 -32.29 -6.16
CA SER A 13 -10.23 -31.09 -5.34
C SER A 13 -8.78 -30.66 -5.21
N GLU A 14 -8.31 -29.94 -6.22
CA GLU A 14 -7.17 -29.05 -6.09
C GLU A 14 -7.41 -28.17 -4.86
N SER A 15 -6.38 -28.02 -4.03
CA SER A 15 -6.38 -27.08 -2.92
C SER A 15 -6.77 -25.69 -3.45
N ASN A 16 -8.00 -25.27 -3.17
CA ASN A 16 -8.47 -23.92 -3.45
C ASN A 16 -7.78 -22.95 -2.49
N GLU A 17 -6.52 -22.61 -2.80
CA GLU A 17 -5.90 -21.36 -2.34
C GLU A 17 -6.35 -20.23 -3.27
N GLY A 18 -7.67 -20.03 -3.32
CA GLY A 18 -8.32 -18.91 -3.98
C GLY A 18 -8.25 -17.68 -3.08
N THR A 19 -7.13 -16.97 -3.18
CA THR A 19 -6.99 -15.52 -3.07
C THR A 19 -8.26 -14.73 -2.65
N HIS A 20 -8.49 -14.53 -1.36
CA HIS A 20 -9.41 -13.50 -0.85
C HIS A 20 -8.63 -12.17 -0.73
N PHE A 21 -8.39 -11.51 -1.86
CA PHE A 21 -7.76 -10.17 -1.92
C PHE A 21 -8.77 -9.02 -1.97
N ASP A 22 -10.06 -9.27 -1.71
CA ASP A 22 -11.13 -8.37 -2.16
C ASP A 22 -11.81 -7.54 -1.07
N GLN A 23 -11.15 -7.32 0.07
CA GLN A 23 -11.58 -6.26 0.98
C GLN A 23 -10.37 -5.53 1.52
N LEU A 24 -9.88 -4.58 0.73
CA LEU A 24 -9.00 -3.54 1.25
C LEU A 24 -9.75 -2.87 2.41
N ASP A 25 -9.11 -2.87 3.57
CA ASP A 25 -9.67 -2.26 4.77
C ASP A 25 -9.68 -0.75 4.56
N GLU A 26 -10.86 -0.17 4.30
CA GLU A 26 -11.08 1.27 4.08
C GLU A 26 -10.45 2.16 5.15
N SER A 27 -10.17 1.63 6.36
CA SER A 27 -9.44 2.38 7.39
C SER A 27 -7.98 2.70 7.03
N TYR A 28 -7.39 1.96 6.09
CA TYR A 28 -6.04 2.19 5.55
C TYR A 28 -6.06 2.95 4.22
N LYS A 29 -7.22 3.42 3.76
CA LYS A 29 -7.34 4.24 2.56
C LYS A 29 -6.87 5.66 2.86
N ILE A 30 -6.01 6.19 2.00
CA ILE A 30 -5.54 7.58 2.06
C ILE A 30 -5.95 8.27 0.75
N ASP A 31 -6.87 9.23 0.85
CA ASP A 31 -7.40 9.95 -0.32
C ASP A 31 -6.77 11.33 -0.51
N GLY A 32 -6.02 11.83 0.48
CA GLY A 32 -5.32 13.11 0.36
C GLY A 32 -4.66 13.58 1.65
N TRP A 33 -4.35 14.87 1.67
CA TRP A 33 -3.58 15.51 2.75
C TRP A 33 -4.27 15.45 4.13
N GLU A 34 -5.60 15.42 4.16
CA GLU A 34 -6.36 15.34 5.41
C GLU A 34 -6.12 13.99 6.12
N ASP A 35 -6.14 12.89 5.36
CA ASP A 35 -5.90 11.54 5.89
C ASP A 35 -4.43 11.32 6.23
N ILE A 36 -3.52 11.88 5.42
CA ILE A 36 -2.08 11.94 5.72
C ILE A 36 -1.86 12.64 7.07
N GLY A 37 -2.56 13.75 7.33
CA GLY A 37 -2.45 14.50 8.58
C GLY A 37 -3.00 13.76 9.80
N LYS A 38 -4.00 12.88 9.62
CA LYS A 38 -4.56 12.02 10.68
C LYS A 38 -3.70 10.80 10.97
N THR A 39 -2.75 10.46 10.10
CA THR A 39 -1.91 9.28 10.25
C THR A 39 -0.83 9.47 11.32
N GLU A 40 -0.76 8.56 12.30
CA GLU A 40 0.26 8.59 13.35
C GLU A 40 1.61 7.99 12.89
N PHE A 41 2.39 8.77 12.14
CA PHE A 41 3.67 8.28 11.58
C PHE A 41 4.73 7.85 12.61
N LEU A 42 4.64 8.33 13.85
CA LEU A 42 5.59 7.98 14.90
C LEU A 42 5.48 6.51 15.31
N ASN A 43 4.27 5.95 15.24
CA ASN A 43 3.94 4.62 15.75
C ASN A 43 3.78 3.55 14.66
N ILE A 44 4.00 3.90 13.39
CA ILE A 44 3.92 2.94 12.27
C ILE A 44 5.14 2.01 12.28
N VAL A 45 4.87 0.70 12.22
CA VAL A 45 5.86 -0.36 11.94
C VAL A 45 5.86 -0.73 10.46
N ASP A 46 6.95 -1.35 10.00
CA ASP A 46 7.17 -1.69 8.58
C ASP A 46 6.09 -2.60 7.97
N VAL A 47 5.39 -3.38 8.78
CA VAL A 47 4.28 -4.23 8.30
C VAL A 47 3.01 -3.41 8.04
N ASP A 48 2.78 -2.34 8.79
CA ASP A 48 1.58 -1.51 8.67
C ASP A 48 1.68 -0.56 7.48
N ILE A 49 2.90 -0.12 7.14
CA ILE A 49 3.10 0.81 6.03
C ILE A 49 2.69 0.22 4.67
N LYS A 50 2.67 -1.12 4.57
CA LYS A 50 2.27 -1.86 3.35
C LYS A 50 0.76 -2.07 3.24
N ARG A 51 0.00 -1.77 4.30
CA ARG A 51 -1.47 -1.90 4.31
C ARG A 51 -2.16 -0.68 3.73
N TYR A 52 -1.50 0.48 3.79
CA TYR A 52 -1.99 1.70 3.20
C TYR A 52 -2.12 1.58 1.69
N HIS A 53 -3.27 2.02 1.19
CA HIS A 53 -3.56 2.12 -0.22
C HIS A 53 -4.06 3.52 -0.52
N PHE A 54 -3.79 3.97 -1.74
CA PHE A 54 -3.89 5.37 -2.12
C PHE A 54 -4.86 5.54 -3.28
N SER A 55 -5.64 6.62 -3.26
CA SER A 55 -6.55 6.99 -4.36
C SER A 55 -5.81 7.21 -5.67
N ASP A 56 -4.62 7.81 -5.60
CA ASP A 56 -3.75 8.06 -6.73
C ASP A 56 -2.26 8.05 -6.34
N LEU A 57 -1.41 8.04 -7.37
CA LEU A 57 0.04 7.97 -7.21
C LEU A 57 0.63 9.23 -6.54
N GLY A 58 0.05 10.41 -6.77
CA GLY A 58 0.46 11.66 -6.14
C GLY A 58 0.26 11.62 -4.63
N VAL A 59 -0.89 11.11 -4.18
CA VAL A 59 -1.19 10.91 -2.76
C VAL A 59 -0.20 9.94 -2.10
N ALA A 60 0.18 8.86 -2.80
CA ALA A 60 1.21 7.93 -2.32
C ALA A 60 2.57 8.65 -2.11
N PHE A 61 2.98 9.51 -3.05
CA PHE A 61 4.21 10.29 -2.91
C PHE A 61 4.15 11.24 -1.71
N ASP A 62 3.04 11.95 -1.54
CA ASP A 62 2.86 12.89 -0.43
C ASP A 62 2.89 12.16 0.92
N PHE A 63 2.24 11.00 1.02
CA PHE A 63 2.25 10.16 2.21
C PHE A 63 3.67 9.72 2.58
N TYR A 64 4.43 9.13 1.66
CA TYR A 64 5.79 8.67 1.96
C TYR A 64 6.75 9.83 2.25
N ASN A 65 6.57 10.98 1.60
CA ASN A 65 7.32 12.19 1.92
C ASN A 65 7.02 12.69 3.34
N ALA A 66 5.76 12.66 3.77
CA ALA A 66 5.35 13.02 5.13
C ALA A 66 5.92 12.03 6.15
N PHE A 67 5.84 10.73 5.87
CA PHE A 67 6.45 9.68 6.69
C PHE A 67 7.96 9.86 6.83
N ALA A 68 8.68 10.06 5.73
CA ALA A 68 10.12 10.31 5.74
C ALA A 68 10.48 11.53 6.59
N LYS A 69 9.76 12.65 6.43
CA LYS A 69 9.95 13.85 7.26
C LYS A 69 9.73 13.57 8.75
N SER A 70 8.70 12.80 9.11
CA SER A 70 8.44 12.42 10.50
C SER A 70 9.58 11.62 11.13
N LYS A 71 10.28 10.80 10.33
CA LYS A 71 11.45 10.01 10.75
C LYS A 71 12.77 10.80 10.66
N GLY A 72 12.72 12.11 10.40
CA GLY A 72 13.91 12.96 10.27
C GLY A 72 14.58 12.91 8.90
N PHE A 73 14.05 12.14 7.95
CA PHE A 73 14.46 12.13 6.56
C PHE A 73 13.79 13.29 5.82
N SER A 74 14.25 14.52 6.09
CA SER A 74 14.03 15.63 5.19
C SER A 74 15.16 15.62 4.18
N GLY A 75 14.87 15.22 2.94
CA GLY A 75 15.83 15.29 1.84
C GLY A 75 16.42 16.70 1.78
N ARG A 76 17.69 16.85 2.18
CA ARG A 76 18.42 18.10 1.99
C ARG A 76 18.40 18.37 0.50
N LYS A 77 17.72 19.44 0.05
CA LYS A 77 17.97 20.02 -1.26
C LYS A 77 19.49 20.12 -1.38
N SER A 78 20.08 19.34 -2.28
CA SER A 78 21.51 19.38 -2.48
C SER A 78 21.86 20.84 -2.79
N LYS A 79 22.69 21.44 -1.95
CA LYS A 79 23.25 22.76 -2.26
C LYS A 79 24.15 22.50 -3.46
N THR A 80 23.66 22.71 -4.68
CA THR A 80 24.51 22.73 -5.86
C THR A 80 25.53 23.84 -5.62
N ARG A 81 26.74 23.48 -5.20
CA ARG A 81 27.86 24.42 -5.21
C ARG A 81 28.08 24.77 -6.67
N LYS A 82 27.72 25.99 -7.06
CA LYS A 82 28.20 26.58 -8.30
C LYS A 82 29.73 26.57 -8.19
N HIS A 83 30.39 25.71 -8.97
CA HIS A 83 31.81 25.83 -9.20
C HIS A 83 31.98 27.09 -10.06
N ASN A 84 32.34 28.22 -9.43
CA ASN A 84 32.82 29.39 -10.15
C ASN A 84 34.21 29.05 -10.69
N GLY A 85 34.25 28.16 -11.67
CA GLY A 85 35.44 27.91 -12.47
C GLY A 85 35.68 29.13 -13.33
N ILE A 86 36.59 29.98 -12.90
CA ILE A 86 37.32 30.87 -13.79
C ILE A 86 38.21 29.94 -14.62
N ILE A 87 37.87 29.78 -15.89
CA ILE A 87 38.78 29.25 -16.93
C ILE A 87 39.45 30.46 -17.56
#